data_AF-A0A9W5Y2M7-F1
#
_entry.id   AF-A0A9W5Y2M7-F1
#
_cell.length_a   1.000
_cell.length_b   1.000
_cell.length_c   1.000
_cell.angle_alpha   90.00
_cell.angle_beta   90.00
_cell.angle_gamma   90.00
#
_symmetry.space_group_name_H-M   'P 1'
#
loop_
_entity.id
_entity.type
_entity.pdbx_description
1 polymer ?
#
loop_
_entity_poly.entity_id
_entity_poly.type
_entity_poly.pdbx_seq_one_letter_code
_entity_poly.pdbx_strand_id
1 'polypeptide(L)'
;MNIKRKKILITLTAIISIVIISSFLIIKSMVIRFNKSLDPVTLININWSANLPNTNEATVLSDKTGGFPSDGVKLTKLNYSKDHLDELNKSFNFSSFDSLALDRFNSLAKSIDDKKAINEITDLIINDNSTLRYKIIKKDSSYLLILISTKSSDTLSLYCLEDRI
;
A
#
# COMPACT_ATOMS: atom_id res chain seq x y z
N MET A 1 -14.28 26.58 43.53
CA MET A 1 -13.59 27.26 42.41
C MET A 1 -14.48 28.35 41.83
N ASN A 2 -14.05 29.61 41.86
CA ASN A 2 -14.85 30.79 41.45
C ASN A 2 -15.38 30.67 40.00
N ILE A 3 -16.63 31.07 39.75
CA ILE A 3 -17.29 30.98 38.43
C ILE A 3 -16.46 31.69 37.34
N LYS A 4 -15.85 32.83 37.67
CA LYS A 4 -14.93 33.57 36.78
C LYS A 4 -13.70 32.73 36.38
N ARG A 5 -13.10 31.97 37.33
CA ARG A 5 -11.94 31.09 37.05
C ARG A 5 -12.32 29.88 36.20
N LYS A 6 -13.51 29.30 36.39
CA LYS A 6 -14.05 28.22 35.53
C LYS A 6 -14.22 28.69 34.08
N LYS A 7 -14.76 29.89 33.87
CA LYS A 7 -15.01 30.45 32.53
C LYS A 7 -13.69 30.70 31.77
N ILE A 8 -12.69 31.26 32.45
CA ILE A 8 -11.34 31.47 31.89
C ILE A 8 -10.70 30.14 31.49
N LEU A 9 -10.78 29.12 32.36
CA LEU A 9 -10.21 27.81 32.07
C LEU A 9 -10.84 27.18 30.82
N ILE A 10 -12.18 27.22 30.70
CA ILE A 10 -12.91 26.67 29.54
C ILE A 10 -12.55 27.40 28.25
N THR A 11 -12.46 28.74 28.28
CA THR A 11 -12.02 29.51 27.11
C THR A 11 -10.59 29.17 26.71
N LEU A 12 -9.69 29.00 27.69
CA LEU A 12 -8.30 28.63 27.44
C LEU A 12 -8.19 27.23 26.81
N THR A 13 -8.91 26.22 27.33
CA THR A 13 -8.94 24.89 26.71
C THR A 13 -9.53 24.93 25.32
N ALA A 14 -10.60 25.70 25.08
CA ALA A 14 -11.16 25.83 23.74
C ALA A 14 -10.14 26.41 22.73
N ILE A 15 -9.38 27.44 23.12
CA ILE A 15 -8.33 28.03 22.27
C ILE A 15 -7.23 27.00 22.00
N ILE A 16 -6.75 26.29 23.03
CA ILE A 16 -5.72 25.26 22.88
C ILE A 16 -6.21 24.14 21.94
N SER A 17 -7.46 23.69 22.11
CA SER A 17 -8.05 22.68 21.22
C SER A 17 -8.15 23.17 19.78
N ILE A 18 -8.54 24.42 19.53
CA ILE A 18 -8.60 25.00 18.18
C ILE A 18 -7.21 25.03 17.53
N VAL A 19 -6.18 25.45 18.29
CA VAL A 19 -4.79 25.46 17.81
C VAL A 19 -4.33 24.05 17.47
N ILE A 20 -4.54 23.08 18.36
CA ILE A 20 -4.16 21.67 18.14
C ILE A 20 -4.86 21.10 16.90
N ILE A 21 -6.18 21.30 16.77
CA ILE A 21 -6.95 20.81 15.62
C ILE A 21 -6.47 21.47 14.32
N SER A 22 -6.22 22.78 14.34
CA SER A 22 -5.75 23.52 13.16
C SER A 22 -4.36 23.07 12.74
N SER A 23 -3.43 22.92 13.68
CA SER A 23 -2.08 22.39 13.42
C SER A 23 -2.14 20.97 12.86
N PHE A 24 -3.00 20.11 13.42
CA PHE A 24 -3.21 18.75 12.91
C PHE A 24 -3.71 18.76 11.47
N LEU A 25 -4.69 19.61 11.12
CA LEU A 25 -5.21 19.72 9.76
C LEU A 25 -4.15 20.22 8.76
N ILE A 26 -3.31 21.18 9.16
CA ILE A 26 -2.22 21.70 8.32
C ILE A 26 -1.16 20.62 8.07
N ILE A 27 -0.68 19.98 9.14
CA ILE A 27 0.32 18.89 9.04
C ILE A 27 -0.24 17.77 8.17
N LYS A 28 -1.49 17.36 8.40
CA LYS A 28 -2.18 16.35 7.59
C LYS A 28 -2.22 16.73 6.11
N SER A 29 -2.62 17.95 5.78
CA SER A 29 -2.66 18.43 4.39
C SER A 29 -1.26 18.42 3.76
N MET A 30 -0.23 18.81 4.51
CA MET A 30 1.15 18.83 4.03
C MET A 30 1.66 17.42 3.73
N VAL A 31 1.43 16.45 4.63
CA VAL A 31 1.79 15.04 4.44
C VAL A 31 1.05 14.44 3.24
N ILE A 32 -0.25 14.70 3.10
CA ILE A 32 -1.03 14.22 1.94
C ILE A 32 -0.48 14.79 0.63
N ARG A 33 -0.14 16.08 0.59
CA ARG A 33 0.45 16.71 -0.60
C ARG A 33 1.82 16.13 -0.93
N PHE A 34 2.66 15.91 0.08
CA PHE A 34 3.98 15.32 -0.10
C PHE A 34 3.87 13.89 -0.65
N ASN A 35 3.03 13.05 -0.04
CA ASN A 35 2.83 11.67 -0.48
C ASN A 35 2.24 11.59 -1.89
N LYS A 36 1.35 12.52 -2.28
CA LYS A 36 0.82 12.59 -3.66
C LYS A 36 1.87 12.95 -4.71
N SER A 37 2.97 13.58 -4.32
CA SER A 37 4.05 13.97 -5.23
C SER A 37 5.11 12.88 -5.44
N LEU A 38 5.12 11.87 -4.58
CA LEU A 38 6.03 10.73 -4.69
C LEU A 38 5.49 9.69 -5.66
N ASP A 39 6.38 9.07 -6.42
CA ASP A 39 6.00 7.97 -7.29
C ASP A 39 5.57 6.73 -6.47
N PRO A 40 4.76 5.83 -7.04
CA PRO A 40 4.24 4.68 -6.31
C PRO A 40 5.33 3.74 -5.76
N VAL A 41 6.48 3.59 -6.44
CA VAL A 41 7.57 2.71 -6.00
C VAL A 41 8.23 3.28 -4.76
N THR A 42 8.53 4.57 -4.77
CA THR A 42 9.08 5.28 -3.60
C THR A 42 8.14 5.18 -2.40
N LEU A 43 6.83 5.34 -2.60
CA LEU A 43 5.85 5.17 -1.52
C LEU A 43 5.85 3.76 -0.95
N ILE A 44 5.89 2.72 -1.80
CA ILE A 44 5.93 1.33 -1.34
C ILE A 44 7.23 1.08 -0.56
N ASN A 45 8.36 1.58 -1.04
CA ASN A 45 9.66 1.45 -0.36
C ASN A 45 9.68 2.13 1.00
N ILE A 46 9.13 3.34 1.12
CA ILE A 46 9.07 4.06 2.40
C ILE A 46 8.11 3.37 3.37
N ASN A 47 6.91 3.00 2.90
CA ASN A 47 5.87 2.46 3.76
C ASN A 47 6.21 1.05 4.25
N TRP A 48 6.80 0.22 3.38
CA TRP A 48 7.00 -1.21 3.61
C TRP A 48 8.45 -1.65 3.73
N SER A 49 9.42 -0.74 3.52
CA SER A 49 10.85 -1.10 3.48
C SER A 49 11.14 -2.21 2.47
N ALA A 50 10.44 -2.18 1.34
CA ALA A 50 10.46 -3.25 0.35
C ALA A 50 11.77 -3.29 -0.47
N ASN A 51 12.48 -2.17 -0.65
CA ASN A 51 13.67 -2.08 -1.52
C ASN A 51 13.40 -2.55 -2.98
N LEU A 52 12.23 -2.17 -3.52
CA LEU A 52 11.90 -2.32 -4.93
C LEU A 52 12.81 -1.43 -5.78
N PRO A 53 13.37 -1.93 -6.90
CA PRO A 53 14.05 -1.10 -7.88
C PRO A 53 13.07 -0.11 -8.50
N ASN A 54 13.59 1.05 -8.93
CA ASN A 54 12.77 2.07 -9.56
C ASN A 54 12.26 1.59 -10.92
N THR A 55 11.02 1.97 -11.25
CA THR A 55 10.46 1.79 -12.59
C THR A 55 9.65 3.03 -12.97
N ASN A 56 9.67 3.37 -14.26
CA ASN A 56 8.84 4.45 -14.81
C ASN A 56 7.41 3.96 -15.15
N GLU A 57 7.14 2.66 -15.02
CA GLU A 57 5.87 2.03 -15.40
C GLU A 57 5.10 1.54 -14.17
N ALA A 58 4.80 2.48 -13.27
CA ALA A 58 4.01 2.23 -12.08
C ALA A 58 2.58 2.76 -12.24
N THR A 59 1.58 1.90 -12.08
CA THR A 59 0.16 2.25 -12.18
C THR A 59 -0.58 1.86 -10.91
N VAL A 60 -1.26 2.81 -10.28
CA VAL A 60 -2.18 2.54 -9.17
C VAL A 60 -3.53 2.13 -9.76
N LEU A 61 -3.90 0.85 -9.60
CA LEU A 61 -5.13 0.28 -10.16
C LEU A 61 -6.33 0.47 -9.23
N SER A 62 -6.09 0.47 -7.91
CA SER A 62 -7.11 0.75 -6.91
C SER A 62 -6.46 1.36 -5.68
N ASP A 63 -7.07 2.40 -5.12
CA ASP A 63 -6.63 3.04 -3.87
C ASP A 63 -7.87 3.39 -3.05
N LYS A 64 -8.31 2.43 -2.24
CA LYS A 64 -9.47 2.59 -1.39
C LYS A 64 -9.02 3.03 -0.02
N THR A 65 -9.43 4.23 0.38
CA THR A 65 -9.23 4.70 1.75
C THR A 65 -10.35 4.18 2.65
N GLY A 66 -9.98 3.71 3.83
CA GLY A 66 -10.91 3.27 4.89
C GLY A 66 -11.55 4.44 5.64
N GLY A 67 -11.93 4.19 6.89
CA GLY A 67 -12.49 5.22 7.78
C GLY A 67 -11.47 6.31 8.15
N PHE A 68 -10.17 5.98 8.12
CA PHE A 68 -9.07 6.92 8.25
C PHE A 68 -8.25 7.02 6.94
N PRO A 69 -7.58 8.15 6.69
CA PRO A 69 -6.83 8.38 5.44
C PRO A 69 -5.62 7.46 5.25
N SER A 70 -5.13 6.87 6.33
CA SER A 70 -4.06 5.87 6.33
C SER A 70 -4.56 4.48 6.04
N ASP A 71 -5.87 4.23 6.13
CA ASP A 71 -6.43 2.89 6.18
C ASP A 71 -6.96 2.49 4.81
N GLY A 72 -7.19 1.19 4.62
CA GLY A 72 -7.81 0.59 3.44
C GLY A 72 -6.81 -0.09 2.53
N VAL A 73 -7.30 -0.55 1.37
CA VAL A 73 -6.55 -1.44 0.48
C VAL A 73 -6.10 -0.70 -0.76
N LYS A 74 -4.83 -0.86 -1.12
CA LYS A 74 -4.26 -0.31 -2.35
C LYS A 74 -3.67 -1.42 -3.21
N LEU A 75 -3.98 -1.39 -4.51
CA LEU A 75 -3.40 -2.26 -5.53
C LEU A 75 -2.57 -1.40 -6.50
N THR A 76 -1.28 -1.68 -6.56
CA THR A 76 -0.35 -1.04 -7.49
C THR A 76 0.24 -2.12 -8.42
N LYS A 77 0.18 -1.91 -9.73
CA LYS A 77 0.87 -2.73 -10.73
C LYS A 77 2.14 -2.01 -11.15
N LEU A 78 3.26 -2.70 -11.04
CA LEU A 78 4.57 -2.25 -11.45
C LEU A 78 5.03 -3.14 -12.61
N ASN A 79 5.43 -2.53 -13.72
CA ASN A 79 6.05 -3.27 -14.81
C ASN A 79 7.56 -3.05 -14.79
N TYR A 80 8.29 -4.14 -14.98
CA TYR A 80 9.75 -4.15 -15.04
C TYR A 80 10.21 -4.81 -16.33
N SER A 81 11.32 -4.32 -16.88
CA SER A 81 12.08 -5.08 -17.87
C SER A 81 12.74 -6.28 -17.19
N LYS A 82 13.03 -7.33 -17.98
CA LYS A 82 13.67 -8.56 -17.49
C LYS A 82 14.99 -8.32 -16.75
N ASP A 83 15.75 -7.29 -17.13
CA ASP A 83 17.05 -6.98 -16.52
C ASP A 83 16.94 -6.66 -15.01
N HIS A 84 15.75 -6.24 -14.56
CA HIS A 84 15.46 -6.00 -13.15
C HIS A 84 15.01 -7.27 -12.39
N LEU A 85 14.80 -8.40 -13.06
CA LEU A 85 14.41 -9.67 -12.43
C LEU A 85 15.45 -10.15 -11.42
N ASP A 86 16.72 -10.05 -11.80
CA ASP A 86 17.83 -10.49 -10.96
C ASP A 86 17.98 -9.59 -9.73
N GLU A 87 17.73 -8.29 -9.89
CA GLU A 87 17.71 -7.34 -8.78
C GLU A 87 16.51 -7.60 -7.86
N LEU A 88 15.31 -7.80 -8.41
CA LEU A 88 14.11 -8.16 -7.65
C LEU A 88 14.29 -9.47 -6.88
N ASN A 89 14.87 -10.50 -7.49
CA ASN A 89 15.16 -11.78 -6.81
C ASN A 89 16.23 -11.65 -5.73
N LYS A 90 17.16 -10.69 -5.85
CA LYS A 90 18.14 -10.36 -4.79
C LYS A 90 17.50 -9.58 -3.65
N SER A 91 16.64 -8.61 -3.96
CA SER A 91 15.93 -7.79 -2.97
C SER A 91 14.87 -8.58 -2.21
N PHE A 92 14.20 -9.52 -2.88
CA PHE A 92 13.15 -10.35 -2.29
C PHE A 92 13.45 -11.83 -2.48
N ASN A 93 13.58 -12.54 -1.35
CA ASN A 93 13.46 -13.99 -1.37
C ASN A 93 11.99 -14.37 -1.54
N PHE A 94 11.55 -14.48 -2.80
CA PHE A 94 10.20 -14.86 -3.19
C PHE A 94 9.95 -16.34 -2.90
N SER A 95 8.77 -16.64 -2.37
CA SER A 95 8.27 -18.00 -2.17
C SER A 95 7.40 -18.44 -3.35
N SER A 96 7.36 -19.75 -3.63
CA SER A 96 6.39 -20.31 -4.57
C SER A 96 4.98 -20.05 -4.07
N PHE A 97 4.05 -19.70 -4.96
CA PHE A 97 2.68 -19.40 -4.57
C PHE A 97 1.99 -20.61 -3.91
N ASP A 98 1.41 -20.40 -2.74
CA ASP A 98 0.83 -21.43 -1.87
C ASP A 98 -0.53 -20.99 -1.29
N SER A 99 -1.09 -21.78 -0.36
CA SER A 99 -2.37 -21.47 0.29
C SER A 99 -2.33 -20.19 1.12
N LEU A 100 -1.19 -19.86 1.75
CA LEU A 100 -1.05 -18.63 2.53
C LEU A 100 -1.15 -17.39 1.62
N ALA A 101 -0.48 -17.42 0.47
CA ALA A 101 -0.57 -16.34 -0.51
C ALA A 101 -2.00 -16.18 -1.04
N LEU A 102 -2.67 -17.30 -1.33
CA LEU A 102 -4.06 -17.31 -1.79
C LEU A 102 -5.02 -16.72 -0.76
N ASP A 103 -4.89 -17.10 0.51
CA ASP A 103 -5.74 -16.60 1.59
C ASP A 103 -5.59 -15.08 1.75
N ARG A 104 -4.35 -14.58 1.68
CA ARG A 104 -4.07 -13.13 1.74
C ARG A 104 -4.61 -12.39 0.54
N PHE A 105 -4.40 -12.92 -0.67
CA PHE A 105 -4.97 -12.35 -1.89
C PHE A 105 -6.50 -12.25 -1.78
N ASN A 106 -7.18 -13.34 -1.42
CA ASN A 106 -8.63 -13.39 -1.27
C ASN A 106 -9.15 -12.42 -0.19
N SER A 107 -8.37 -12.21 0.88
CA SER A 107 -8.71 -11.24 1.92
C SER A 107 -8.71 -9.80 1.38
N LEU A 108 -7.75 -9.45 0.53
CA LEU A 108 -7.61 -8.08 -0.02
C LEU A 108 -8.46 -7.83 -1.26
N ALA A 109 -8.60 -8.83 -2.13
CA ALA A 109 -9.32 -8.74 -3.40
C ALA A 109 -10.77 -8.28 -3.25
N LYS A 110 -11.43 -8.62 -2.13
CA LYS A 110 -12.80 -8.19 -1.82
C LYS A 110 -12.94 -6.67 -1.72
N SER A 111 -11.89 -6.00 -1.25
CA SER A 111 -11.86 -4.55 -1.01
C SER A 111 -11.36 -3.76 -2.21
N ILE A 112 -10.86 -4.43 -3.26
CA ILE A 112 -10.34 -3.79 -4.48
C ILE A 112 -11.48 -3.53 -5.47
N ASP A 113 -11.54 -2.29 -5.95
CA ASP A 113 -12.63 -1.83 -6.81
C ASP A 113 -12.39 -2.15 -8.30
N ASP A 114 -11.13 -2.21 -8.76
CA ASP A 114 -10.79 -2.60 -10.13
C ASP A 114 -10.93 -4.12 -10.32
N LYS A 115 -12.13 -4.54 -10.73
CA LYS A 115 -12.45 -5.95 -10.98
C LYS A 115 -11.67 -6.55 -12.15
N LYS A 116 -11.26 -5.75 -13.13
CA LYS A 116 -10.48 -6.25 -14.28
C LYS A 116 -9.10 -6.67 -13.82
N ALA A 117 -8.45 -5.85 -12.99
CA ALA A 117 -7.15 -6.17 -12.40
C ALA A 117 -7.21 -7.41 -11.50
N ILE A 118 -8.27 -7.54 -10.68
CA ILE A 118 -8.47 -8.73 -9.86
C ILE A 118 -8.66 -9.98 -10.71
N ASN A 119 -9.45 -9.89 -11.79
CA ASN A 119 -9.65 -11.02 -12.69
C ASN A 119 -8.34 -11.41 -13.38
N GLU A 120 -7.51 -10.45 -13.82
CA GLU A 120 -6.17 -10.74 -14.38
C GLU A 120 -5.31 -11.53 -13.40
N ILE A 121 -5.25 -11.13 -12.13
CA ILE A 121 -4.49 -11.85 -11.10
C ILE A 121 -5.12 -13.22 -10.80
N THR A 122 -6.44 -13.30 -10.74
CA THR A 122 -7.17 -14.55 -10.47
C THR A 122 -6.95 -15.57 -11.60
N ASP A 123 -6.96 -15.12 -12.84
CA ASP A 123 -6.69 -15.96 -14.01
C ASP A 123 -5.25 -16.50 -13.99
N LEU A 124 -4.27 -15.67 -13.57
CA LEU A 124 -2.90 -16.13 -13.35
C LEU A 124 -2.82 -17.19 -12.24
N ILE A 125 -3.57 -17.01 -11.15
CA ILE A 125 -3.62 -17.97 -10.03
C ILE A 125 -4.24 -19.31 -10.46
N ILE A 126 -5.33 -19.28 -11.24
CA ILE A 126 -6.04 -20.51 -11.64
C ILE A 126 -5.27 -21.25 -12.74
N ASN A 127 -4.77 -20.53 -13.74
CA ASN A 127 -4.24 -21.15 -14.95
C ASN A 127 -2.71 -21.33 -14.94
N ASP A 128 -1.97 -20.52 -14.17
CA ASP A 128 -0.50 -20.44 -14.26
C ASP A 128 0.18 -20.34 -12.89
N ASN A 129 -0.42 -20.93 -11.85
CA ASN A 129 0.06 -20.87 -10.47
C ASN A 129 1.56 -21.22 -10.31
N SER A 130 2.06 -22.17 -11.10
CA SER A 130 3.47 -22.60 -11.06
C SER A 130 4.47 -21.51 -11.44
N THR A 131 4.02 -20.47 -12.16
CA THR A 131 4.83 -19.30 -12.56
C THR A 131 4.67 -18.11 -11.63
N LEU A 132 3.76 -18.20 -10.66
CA LEU A 132 3.56 -17.17 -9.66
C LEU A 132 4.49 -17.38 -8.48
N ARG A 133 5.13 -16.28 -8.10
CA ARG A 133 5.89 -16.19 -6.86
C ARG A 133 5.38 -15.03 -6.05
N TYR A 134 5.58 -15.10 -4.74
CA TYR A 134 5.08 -14.07 -3.84
C TYR A 134 6.04 -13.72 -2.71
N LYS A 135 5.84 -12.52 -2.15
CA LYS A 135 6.47 -12.10 -0.91
C LYS A 135 5.43 -11.40 -0.05
N ILE A 136 5.38 -11.76 1.23
CA ILE A 136 4.60 -11.02 2.24
C ILE A 136 5.58 -10.23 3.10
N ILE A 137 5.32 -8.93 3.25
CA ILE A 137 6.01 -8.05 4.18
C ILE A 137 4.97 -7.60 5.21
N LYS A 138 5.21 -7.93 6.48
CA LYS A 138 4.31 -7.57 7.58
C LYS A 138 4.87 -6.36 8.32
N LYS A 139 4.01 -5.39 8.62
CA LYS A 139 4.31 -4.22 9.44
C LYS A 139 3.14 -3.99 10.40
N ASP A 140 3.39 -4.15 11.69
CA ASP A 140 2.34 -4.08 12.73
C ASP A 140 1.16 -5.02 12.42
N SER A 141 -0.05 -4.48 12.31
CA SER A 141 -1.27 -5.22 11.94
C SER A 141 -1.51 -5.29 10.43
N SER A 142 -0.65 -4.65 9.65
CA SER A 142 -0.78 -4.43 8.21
C SER A 142 0.19 -5.33 7.42
N TYR A 143 -0.10 -5.60 6.16
CA TYR A 143 0.81 -6.35 5.29
C TYR A 143 0.78 -5.91 3.82
N LEU A 144 1.91 -6.07 3.15
CA LEU A 144 2.07 -5.95 1.71
C LEU A 144 2.25 -7.36 1.14
N LEU A 145 1.37 -7.75 0.24
CA LEU A 145 1.52 -8.92 -0.61
C LEU A 145 2.04 -8.48 -1.97
N ILE A 146 3.24 -8.94 -2.31
CA ILE A 146 3.85 -8.75 -3.63
C ILE A 146 3.66 -10.04 -4.41
N LEU A 147 3.03 -9.98 -5.59
CA LEU A 147 2.89 -11.08 -6.53
C LEU A 147 3.68 -10.77 -7.80
N ILE A 148 4.47 -11.72 -8.28
CA ILE A 148 5.18 -11.60 -9.55
C ILE A 148 4.86 -12.81 -10.42
N SER A 149 4.51 -12.55 -11.69
CA SER A 149 4.38 -13.60 -12.71
C SER A 149 5.67 -13.68 -13.52
N THR A 150 6.26 -14.86 -13.62
CA THR A 150 7.43 -15.11 -14.46
C THR A 150 7.05 -15.74 -15.81
N LYS A 151 5.79 -15.64 -16.24
CA LYS A 151 5.29 -16.28 -17.47
C LYS A 151 5.76 -15.58 -18.75
N SER A 152 5.85 -14.25 -18.74
CA SER A 152 6.28 -13.46 -19.88
C SER A 152 7.82 -13.41 -19.94
N SER A 153 8.38 -13.53 -21.15
CA SER A 153 9.83 -13.61 -21.37
C SER A 153 10.54 -12.25 -21.31
N ASP A 154 9.80 -11.16 -21.53
CA ASP A 154 10.37 -9.85 -21.86
C ASP A 154 9.99 -8.77 -20.83
N THR A 155 8.83 -8.92 -20.17
CA THR A 155 8.28 -8.00 -19.18
C THR A 155 7.79 -8.74 -17.95
N LEU A 156 7.95 -8.12 -16.79
CA LEU A 156 7.51 -8.67 -15.50
C LEU A 156 6.49 -7.73 -14.90
N SER A 157 5.28 -8.24 -14.67
CA SER A 157 4.26 -7.51 -13.91
C SER A 157 4.33 -7.96 -12.46
N LEU A 158 4.52 -6.97 -11.58
CA LEU A 158 4.57 -7.12 -10.15
C LEU A 158 3.37 -6.39 -9.54
N TYR A 159 2.52 -7.13 -8.83
CA TYR A 159 1.33 -6.61 -8.18
C TYR A 159 1.59 -6.45 -6.68
N CYS A 160 1.53 -5.22 -6.21
CA CYS A 160 1.66 -4.86 -4.80
C CYS A 160 0.26 -4.61 -4.23
N LEU A 161 -0.20 -5.51 -3.38
CA LEU A 161 -1.45 -5.39 -2.62
C LEU A 161 -1.12 -4.98 -1.19
N GLU A 162 -1.43 -3.75 -0.85
CA GLU A 162 -1.20 -3.15 0.46
C GLU A 162 -2.49 -3.22 1.29
N ASP A 163 -2.42 -3.85 2.45
CA ASP A 163 -3.40 -3.67 3.53
C ASP A 163 -2.88 -2.55 4.44
N ARG A 164 -3.64 -1.47 4.58
CA ARG A 164 -3.27 -0.36 5.45
C ARG A 164 -4.31 -0.27 6.57
N ILE A 165 -3.86 -0.42 7.81
CA ILE A 165 -4.65 -0.37 9.05
C ILE A 165 -3.95 0.60 10.00
#